data_AF-A0A351IW30-F1
#
_entry.id   AF-A0A351IW30-F1
#
_cell.length_a   1.000
_cell.length_b   1.000
_cell.length_c   1.000
_cell.angle_alpha   90.00
_cell.angle_beta   90.00
_cell.angle_gamma   90.00
#
_symmetry.space_group_name_H-M   'P 1'
#
loop_
_entity.id
_entity.type
_entity.pdbx_description
1 polymer ?
#
loop_
_entity_poly.entity_id
_entity_poly.type
_entity_poly.pdbx_seq_one_letter_code
_entity_poly.pdbx_strand_id
1 'polypeptide(L)'
;MVVEPTDGVSTDALATWIRDEGLPPVFADGPVASCSSWSAVPRDDMTSNAPMDLGSPPIGPDATLQVFFLEDDPRSCWERFVDYAGRLDASGLGRVTSAAPFFRTVVGTDRYADELW
;
A
#
# COMPACT_ATOMS: atom_id res chain seq x y z
N MET A 1 0.01 -1.99 -1.23
CA MET A 1 -0.56 -2.10 0.13
C MET A 1 -1.62 -1.03 0.30
N VAL A 2 -2.78 -1.36 0.87
CA VAL A 2 -3.88 -0.43 1.16
C VAL A 2 -3.90 -0.20 2.66
N VAL A 3 -3.89 1.08 3.05
CA VAL A 3 -3.95 1.53 4.43
C VAL A 3 -5.24 2.33 4.63
N GLU A 4 -6.03 1.98 5.63
CA GLU A 4 -7.28 2.67 5.97
C GLU A 4 -7.18 3.29 7.37
N PRO A 5 -7.63 4.54 7.56
CA PRO A 5 -7.68 5.13 8.88
C PRO A 5 -8.73 4.42 9.75
N THR A 6 -8.52 4.47 11.05
CA THR A 6 -9.55 4.09 12.03
C THR A 6 -10.69 5.11 11.99
N ASP A 7 -11.92 4.68 12.26
CA ASP A 7 -13.08 5.57 12.30
C ASP A 7 -12.83 6.80 13.19
N GLY A 8 -13.01 8.00 12.62
CA GLY A 8 -12.81 9.27 13.32
C GLY A 8 -11.36 9.78 13.34
N VAL A 9 -10.39 9.02 12.83
CA VAL A 9 -9.01 9.49 12.63
C VAL A 9 -8.92 10.27 11.33
N SER A 10 -8.29 11.44 11.35
CA SER A 10 -8.08 12.24 10.14
C SER A 10 -6.99 11.63 9.25
N THR A 11 -7.14 11.81 7.94
CA THR A 11 -6.13 11.43 6.96
C THR A 11 -4.78 12.11 7.21
N ASP A 12 -4.78 13.33 7.73
CA ASP A 12 -3.55 14.06 8.08
C ASP A 12 -2.82 13.46 9.29
N ALA A 13 -3.56 13.01 10.30
CA ALA A 13 -2.97 12.34 11.46
C ALA A 13 -2.34 11.00 11.03
N LEU A 14 -3.05 10.23 10.21
CA LEU A 14 -2.53 9.00 9.63
C LEU A 14 -1.30 9.28 8.73
N ALA A 15 -1.37 10.27 7.84
CA ALA A 15 -0.25 10.62 6.95
C ALA A 15 1.00 11.07 7.72
N THR A 16 0.80 11.80 8.82
CA THR A 16 1.89 12.20 9.72
C THR A 16 2.54 10.98 10.36
N TRP A 17 1.75 10.07 10.93
CA TRP A 17 2.27 8.83 11.50
C TRP A 17 2.99 7.96 10.45
N ILE A 18 2.43 7.82 9.26
CA ILE A 18 3.06 7.08 8.15
C ILE A 18 4.44 7.66 7.84
N ARG A 19 4.56 9.00 7.75
CA ARG A 19 5.83 9.67 7.44
C ARG A 19 6.85 9.53 8.57
N ASP A 20 6.43 9.79 9.80
CA ASP A 20 7.34 10.06 10.90
C ASP A 20 7.68 8.80 11.71
N GLU A 21 6.77 7.83 11.75
CA GLU A 21 6.93 6.60 12.53
C GLU A 21 6.86 5.33 11.67
N GLY A 22 5.87 5.26 10.77
CA GLY A 22 5.59 4.04 10.01
C GLY A 22 6.69 3.68 9.02
N LEU A 23 6.95 4.55 8.04
CA LEU A 23 7.88 4.30 6.94
C LEU A 23 9.37 4.23 7.31
N PRO A 24 9.91 5.02 8.25
CA PRO A 24 11.37 5.03 8.48
C PRO A 24 11.96 3.64 8.78
N PRO A 25 11.35 2.79 9.64
CA PRO A 25 11.87 1.45 9.88
C PRO A 25 11.71 0.47 8.70
N VAL A 26 10.76 0.73 7.79
CA VAL A 26 10.63 -0.06 6.54
C VAL A 26 11.86 0.17 5.65
N PHE A 27 12.38 1.40 5.61
CA PHE A 27 13.54 1.78 4.81
C PHE A 27 14.90 1.57 5.48
N ALA A 28 14.94 1.39 6.80
CA ALA A 28 16.17 1.26 7.55
C ALA A 28 16.95 0.00 7.15
N ASP A 29 18.17 0.17 6.62
CA ASP A 29 19.13 -0.90 6.30
C ASP A 29 18.48 -2.14 5.67
N GLY A 30 17.82 -1.97 4.52
CA GLY A 30 17.02 -3.02 3.91
C GLY A 30 16.80 -2.90 2.41
N PRO A 31 16.17 -3.90 1.79
CA PRO A 31 16.04 -4.00 0.34
C PRO A 31 14.92 -3.12 -0.25
N VAL A 32 14.34 -2.21 0.54
CA VAL A 32 13.25 -1.33 0.11
C VAL A 32 13.85 -0.04 -0.43
N ALA A 33 13.89 0.11 -1.76
CA ALA A 33 14.52 1.25 -2.42
C ALA A 33 13.67 2.53 -2.35
N SER A 34 12.35 2.39 -2.52
CA SER A 34 11.43 3.53 -2.47
C SER A 34 9.98 3.10 -2.23
N CYS A 35 9.15 4.07 -1.83
CA CYS A 35 7.69 3.92 -1.75
C CYS A 35 7.04 5.11 -2.45
N SER A 36 6.03 4.82 -3.28
CA SER A 36 5.09 5.81 -3.75
C SER A 36 3.77 5.66 -3.01
N SER A 37 3.24 6.76 -2.49
CA SER A 37 2.06 6.77 -1.64
C SER A 37 1.05 7.79 -2.15
N TRP A 38 -0.20 7.37 -2.31
CA TRP A 38 -1.29 8.19 -2.81
C TRP A 38 -2.53 8.03 -1.94
N SER A 39 -3.15 9.14 -1.57
CA SER A 39 -4.49 9.14 -0.99
C SER A 39 -5.53 9.11 -2.12
N ALA A 40 -6.63 8.40 -1.89
CA ALA A 40 -7.75 8.46 -2.82
C ALA A 40 -8.26 9.91 -2.90
N VAL A 41 -8.49 10.38 -4.12
CA VAL A 41 -9.22 11.64 -4.33
C VAL A 41 -10.68 11.23 -4.51
N PRO A 42 -11.59 11.66 -3.61
CA PRO A 42 -13.01 11.36 -3.75
C PRO A 42 -13.50 11.82 -5.13
N ARG A 43 -14.24 10.94 -5.80
CA ARG A 43 -14.92 11.31 -7.03
C ARG A 43 -15.98 12.36 -6.70
N ASP A 44 -15.85 13.56 -7.27
CA ASP A 44 -16.95 14.52 -7.32
C ASP A 44 -17.96 14.12 -8.42
N ASP A 45 -19.11 14.81 -8.48
CA ASP A 45 -20.10 14.63 -9.55
C ASP A 45 -19.50 14.82 -10.96
N MET A 46 -18.38 15.55 -11.09
CA MET A 46 -17.69 15.78 -12.37
C MET A 46 -16.92 14.54 -12.87
N THR A 47 -16.37 13.74 -11.96
CA THR A 47 -15.73 12.44 -12.26
C THR A 47 -16.71 11.27 -12.39
N SER A 48 -17.99 11.50 -12.06
CA SER A 48 -19.13 10.61 -12.37
C SER A 48 -19.47 10.59 -13.87
N ASN A 49 -18.94 11.53 -14.66
CA ASN A 49 -19.04 11.54 -16.14
C ASN A 49 -18.09 10.55 -16.83
N ALA A 50 -17.71 9.47 -16.16
CA ALA A 50 -17.00 8.39 -16.84
C ALA A 50 -17.91 7.88 -17.97
N PRO A 51 -17.44 7.84 -19.24
CA PRO A 51 -18.27 7.47 -20.38
C PRO A 51 -18.74 6.01 -20.34
N MET A 52 -18.25 5.23 -19.37
CA MET A 52 -18.66 3.86 -19.10
C MET A 52 -18.67 3.59 -17.60
N ASP A 53 -19.53 2.65 -17.20
CA ASP A 53 -19.53 2.09 -15.84
C ASP A 53 -18.19 1.39 -15.57
N LEU A 54 -17.51 1.83 -14.50
CA LEU A 54 -16.21 1.31 -14.10
C LEU A 54 -16.31 0.15 -13.10
N GLY A 55 -17.53 -0.28 -12.77
CA GLY A 55 -17.78 -1.40 -11.87
C GLY A 55 -17.66 -1.01 -10.40
N SER A 56 -17.03 -1.88 -9.60
CA SER A 56 -16.98 -1.75 -8.15
C SER A 56 -16.42 -0.40 -7.69
N PRO A 57 -16.95 0.15 -6.58
CA PRO A 57 -16.43 1.39 -6.03
C PRO A 57 -14.94 1.24 -5.69
N PRO A 58 -14.16 2.34 -5.78
CA PRO A 58 -12.76 2.31 -5.37
C PRO A 58 -12.63 1.97 -3.88
N ILE A 59 -11.39 1.72 -3.45
CA ILE A 59 -11.03 1.71 -2.02
C ILE A 59 -11.62 2.95 -1.32
N GLY A 60 -11.89 2.83 -0.01
CA GLY A 60 -12.52 3.90 0.76
C GLY A 60 -11.87 5.27 0.49
N PRO A 61 -12.64 6.38 0.50
CA PRO A 61 -12.15 7.70 0.09
C PRO A 61 -10.98 8.22 0.92
N ASP A 62 -10.83 7.71 2.14
CA ASP A 62 -9.74 8.09 3.06
C ASP A 62 -8.56 7.09 3.03
N ALA A 63 -8.63 6.07 2.17
CA ALA A 63 -7.59 5.06 2.06
C ALA A 63 -6.35 5.61 1.34
N THR A 64 -5.20 5.08 1.75
CA THR A 64 -3.90 5.36 1.16
C THR A 64 -3.36 4.11 0.46
N LEU A 65 -3.05 4.23 -0.83
CA LEU A 65 -2.36 3.21 -1.61
C LEU A 65 -0.86 3.44 -1.53
N GLN A 66 -0.12 2.42 -1.14
CA GLN A 66 1.34 2.41 -1.09
C GLN A 66 1.90 1.34 -2.03
N VAL A 67 2.87 1.72 -2.87
CA VAL A 67 3.61 0.83 -3.76
C VAL A 67 5.09 0.91 -3.42
N PHE A 68 5.66 -0.22 -3.01
CA PHE A 68 7.06 -0.34 -2.61
C PHE A 68 7.87 -0.98 -3.73
N PHE A 69 9.06 -0.45 -3.96
CA PHE A 69 10.02 -0.98 -4.91
C PHE A 69 11.16 -1.65 -4.15
N LEU A 70 11.38 -2.92 -4.45
CA LEU A 70 12.34 -3.78 -3.76
C LEU A 70 13.51 -4.13 -4.67
N GLU A 71 14.71 -4.20 -4.09
CA GLU A 71 15.92 -4.63 -4.80
C GLU A 71 16.11 -6.16 -4.73
N ASP A 72 15.55 -6.79 -3.70
CA ASP A 72 15.61 -8.24 -3.44
C ASP A 72 14.23 -8.92 -3.53
N ASP A 73 14.25 -10.25 -3.36
CA ASP A 73 13.03 -11.07 -3.30
C ASP A 73 12.12 -10.63 -2.14
N PRO A 74 10.81 -10.34 -2.38
CA PRO A 74 9.90 -9.87 -1.33
C PRO A 74 9.79 -10.83 -0.14
N ARG A 75 10.06 -12.13 -0.32
CA ARG A 75 10.03 -13.12 0.76
C ARG A 75 11.15 -12.94 1.78
N SER A 76 12.28 -12.34 1.39
CA SER A 76 13.41 -12.14 2.31
C SER A 76 13.17 -11.00 3.30
N CYS A 77 12.23 -10.09 2.98
CA CYS A 77 11.99 -8.87 3.76
C CYS A 77 10.52 -8.68 4.16
N TRP A 78 9.66 -9.68 3.94
CA TRP A 78 8.23 -9.59 4.18
C TRP A 78 7.86 -9.18 5.61
N GLU A 79 8.63 -9.66 6.60
CA GLU A 79 8.43 -9.33 8.02
C GLU A 79 8.47 -7.82 8.30
N ARG A 80 9.16 -7.01 7.49
CA ARG A 80 9.16 -5.54 7.63
C ARG A 80 7.78 -4.94 7.38
N PHE A 81 7.02 -5.50 6.45
CA PHE A 81 5.66 -5.06 6.14
C PHE A 81 4.66 -5.58 7.16
N VAL A 82 4.90 -6.78 7.72
CA VAL A 82 4.12 -7.31 8.84
C VAL A 82 4.30 -6.46 10.09
N ASP A 83 5.54 -6.10 10.44
CA ASP A 83 5.86 -5.18 11.55
C ASP A 83 5.21 -3.81 11.32
N TYR A 84 5.34 -3.24 10.13
CA TYR A 84 4.67 -1.99 9.77
C TYR A 84 3.16 -2.05 10.02
N ALA A 85 2.50 -3.12 9.57
CA ALA A 85 1.07 -3.31 9.75
C ALA A 85 0.71 -3.44 11.25
N GLY A 86 1.49 -4.21 12.02
CA GLY A 86 1.27 -4.39 13.46
C GLY A 86 1.46 -3.11 14.26
N ARG A 87 2.45 -2.29 13.91
CA ARG A 87 2.70 -0.99 14.56
C ARG A 87 1.63 0.03 14.21
N LEU A 88 1.13 0.01 12.98
CA LEU A 88 0.00 0.84 12.57
C LEU A 88 -1.26 0.46 13.37
N ASP A 89 -1.58 -0.82 13.47
CA ASP A 89 -2.72 -1.29 14.24
C ASP A 89 -2.60 -0.91 15.73
N ALA A 90 -1.41 -1.12 16.33
CA ALA A 90 -1.13 -0.75 17.72
C ALA A 90 -1.18 0.77 17.98
N SER A 91 -0.95 1.60 16.97
CA SER A 91 -1.10 3.06 17.09
C SER A 91 -2.56 3.51 17.24
N GLY A 92 -3.50 2.67 16.82
CA GLY A 92 -4.93 3.00 16.74
C GLY A 92 -5.29 3.97 15.61
N LEU A 93 -4.33 4.42 14.80
CA LEU A 93 -4.55 5.42 13.74
C LEU A 93 -5.10 4.81 12.44
N GLY A 94 -4.90 3.52 12.22
CA GLY A 94 -5.41 2.83 11.04
C GLY A 94 -5.03 1.36 11.02
N ARG A 95 -5.23 0.74 9.86
CA ARG A 95 -4.89 -0.67 9.59
C ARG A 95 -4.47 -0.86 8.14
N VAL A 96 -3.65 -1.88 7.90
CA VAL A 96 -3.42 -2.40 6.55
C VAL A 96 -4.56 -3.36 6.20
N THR A 97 -5.33 -3.07 5.14
CA THR A 97 -6.45 -3.93 4.71
C THR A 97 -6.10 -4.86 3.55
N SER A 98 -5.04 -4.55 2.82
CA SER A 98 -4.55 -5.42 1.74
C SER A 98 -3.06 -5.21 1.49
N ALA A 99 -2.31 -6.30 1.37
CA ALA A 99 -0.91 -6.29 0.94
C ALA A 99 -0.67 -7.45 -0.01
N ALA A 100 -0.23 -7.14 -1.23
CA ALA A 100 0.03 -8.13 -2.28
C ALA A 100 1.44 -7.87 -2.84
N PRO A 101 2.45 -8.65 -2.44
CA PRO A 101 3.76 -8.57 -3.06
C PRO A 101 3.72 -9.20 -4.45
N PHE A 102 4.53 -8.69 -5.37
CA PHE A 102 4.70 -9.27 -6.69
C PHE A 102 6.16 -9.67 -6.87
N PHE A 103 6.39 -10.83 -7.52
CA PHE A 103 7.73 -11.16 -7.96
C PHE A 103 8.12 -10.29 -9.16
N ARG A 104 9.39 -9.87 -9.19
CA ARG A 104 9.92 -9.17 -10.35
C ARG A 104 9.83 -10.06 -11.58
N THR A 105 9.40 -9.49 -12.69
CA THR A 105 9.51 -10.15 -14.00
C THR A 105 10.98 -10.39 -14.33
N VAL A 106 11.31 -11.60 -14.78
CA VAL A 106 12.62 -11.90 -15.37
C VAL A 106 12.48 -11.78 -16.89
N VAL A 107 12.88 -10.61 -17.41
CA VAL A 107 12.71 -10.26 -18.82
C VAL A 107 13.37 -11.30 -19.73
N GLY A 108 12.65 -11.72 -20.77
CA GLY A 108 13.11 -12.74 -21.71
C GLY A 108 12.90 -14.18 -21.25
N THR A 109 12.13 -14.40 -20.18
CA THR A 109 11.79 -15.74 -19.68
C THR A 109 10.29 -15.84 -19.36
N ASP A 110 9.75 -17.05 -19.39
CA ASP A 110 8.40 -17.37 -18.89
C ASP A 110 8.39 -17.67 -17.38
N ARG A 111 9.43 -17.25 -16.67
CA ARG A 111 9.58 -17.54 -15.25
C ARG A 111 8.40 -16.97 -14.47
N TYR A 112 7.76 -17.83 -13.66
CA TYR A 112 6.55 -17.59 -12.89
C TYR A 112 5.23 -17.58 -13.67
N ALA A 113 5.24 -17.74 -15.00
CA ALA A 113 3.99 -17.74 -15.79
C ALA A 113 3.12 -18.98 -15.51
N ASP A 114 3.74 -20.11 -15.15
CA ASP A 114 3.11 -21.38 -14.83
C ASP A 114 2.89 -21.59 -13.31
N GLU A 115 3.25 -20.62 -12.48
CA GLU A 115 3.14 -20.67 -11.01
C GLU A 115 1.90 -19.91 -10.48
N LEU A 116 1.02 -19.43 -11.37
CA LEU A 116 -0.22 -18.70 -11.06
C LEU A 116 -1.44 -19.64 -11.10
N TRP A 117 -1.64 -20.45 -10.08
CA TRP A 117 -2.80 -21.35 -9.96
C TRP A 117 -4.03 -20.70 -9.30
#